data_AF-A0A1W1CM56-F1
#
_entry.id   AF-A0A1W1CM56-F1
#
_cell.length_a   1.000
_cell.length_b   1.000
_cell.length_c   1.000
_cell.angle_alpha   90.00
_cell.angle_beta   90.00
_cell.angle_gamma   90.00
#
_symmetry.space_group_name_H-M   'P 1'
#
loop_
_entity.id
_entity.type
_entity.pdbx_description
1 polymer ?
#
loop_
_entity_poly.entity_id
_entity_poly.type
_entity_poly.pdbx_seq_one_letter_code
_entity_poly.pdbx_strand_id
1 'polypeptide(L)'
;MSKSSITNIVSLLLIVLSFNLPQTYHTPLLYTGLFALSGAITNQIAIHMLFEKVPFLYGSGIIEKNFETFKASIKTMIMQQFFTKEQLNHFFADEEKKIDLAPLVEGADFSPAFDALSKTVMESKFGGAIQMFGQEEALEGLREPFSRKLKSAVTSIVSSSAFKAQLEHHIQNTALSDDMIDSVESLITKRLNELTPRMIKDLVQNLIKEHLGWLVVWGGFFGGAIGLFSSALL
;
A
#
# COMPACT_ATOMS: atom_id res chain seq x y z
N MET A 1 22.14 -7.72 -25.85
CA MET A 1 21.16 -7.77 -26.95
C MET A 1 19.82 -8.21 -26.36
N SER A 2 18.71 -7.59 -26.77
CA SER A 2 17.40 -8.07 -26.32
C SER A 2 17.14 -9.47 -26.90
N LYS A 3 16.44 -10.33 -26.16
CA LYS A 3 16.08 -11.69 -26.63
C LYS A 3 15.34 -11.65 -27.98
N SER A 4 14.55 -10.60 -28.19
CA SER A 4 13.85 -10.31 -29.45
C SER A 4 14.78 -10.06 -30.65
N SER A 5 15.89 -9.35 -30.47
CA SER A 5 16.84 -9.09 -31.57
C SER A 5 17.50 -10.37 -32.07
N ILE A 6 17.74 -11.34 -31.18
CA ILE A 6 18.35 -12.63 -31.55
C ILE A 6 17.40 -13.40 -32.47
N THR A 7 16.12 -13.48 -32.12
CA THR A 7 15.11 -14.16 -32.95
C THR A 7 15.02 -13.54 -34.35
N ASN A 8 14.97 -12.21 -34.44
CA ASN A 8 14.91 -11.52 -35.74
C ASN A 8 16.16 -11.80 -36.59
N ILE A 9 17.35 -11.78 -35.98
CA ILE A 9 18.62 -12.06 -36.68
C ILE A 9 18.65 -13.51 -37.15
N VAL A 10 18.24 -14.46 -36.31
CA VAL A 10 18.20 -15.89 -36.66
C VAL A 10 17.21 -16.12 -37.81
N SER A 11 16.00 -15.56 -37.75
CA SER A 11 15.03 -15.67 -38.84
C SER A 11 15.55 -15.07 -40.15
N LEU A 12 16.22 -13.91 -40.07
CA LEU A 12 16.83 -13.26 -41.24
C LEU A 12 17.96 -14.12 -41.83
N LEU A 13 18.79 -14.73 -40.97
CA LEU A 13 19.85 -15.64 -41.41
C LEU A 13 19.27 -16.87 -42.11
N LEU A 14 18.17 -17.45 -41.61
CA LEU A 14 17.49 -18.57 -42.29
C LEU A 14 17.01 -18.18 -43.69
N ILE A 15 16.46 -16.97 -43.85
CA ILE A 15 16.06 -16.44 -45.17
C ILE A 15 17.27 -16.26 -46.09
N VAL A 16 18.37 -15.68 -45.61
CA VAL A 16 19.56 -15.44 -46.45
C VAL A 16 20.22 -16.77 -46.85
N LEU A 17 20.30 -17.72 -45.92
CA LEU A 17 20.88 -19.04 -46.17
C LEU A 17 20.02 -19.87 -47.13
N SER A 18 18.70 -19.67 -47.18
CA SER A 18 17.84 -20.42 -48.11
C SER A 18 18.19 -20.15 -49.57
N PHE A 19 18.62 -18.94 -49.92
CA PHE A 19 19.04 -18.59 -51.29
C PHE A 19 20.37 -19.24 -51.74
N ASN A 20 21.18 -19.73 -50.80
CA ASN A 20 22.47 -20.35 -51.09
C ASN A 20 22.41 -21.89 -51.12
N LEU A 21 21.24 -22.48 -50.85
CA LEU A 21 21.04 -23.93 -50.75
C LEU A 21 20.36 -24.52 -52.00
N PRO A 22 20.55 -25.83 -52.27
CA PRO A 22 19.88 -26.54 -53.36
C PRO A 22 18.35 -26.45 -53.26
N GLN A 23 17.67 -26.54 -54.40
CA GLN A 23 16.20 -26.39 -54.53
C GLN A 23 15.39 -27.25 -53.53
N THR A 24 15.88 -28.44 -53.17
CA THR A 24 15.24 -29.34 -52.20
C THR A 24 15.10 -28.75 -50.79
N TYR A 25 16.05 -27.89 -50.37
CA TYR A 25 16.04 -27.26 -49.04
C TYR A 25 15.68 -25.77 -49.10
N HIS A 26 15.59 -25.20 -50.30
CA HIS A 26 15.28 -23.79 -50.52
C HIS A 26 13.89 -23.43 -49.97
N THR A 27 12.84 -24.12 -50.44
CA THR A 27 11.44 -23.81 -50.09
C THR A 27 11.18 -23.98 -48.58
N PRO A 28 11.59 -25.09 -47.92
CA PRO A 28 11.35 -25.26 -46.49
C PRO A 28 12.06 -24.23 -45.63
N LEU A 29 13.31 -23.90 -45.96
CA LEU A 29 14.08 -22.95 -45.16
C LEU A 29 13.59 -21.51 -45.36
N LEU A 30 13.18 -21.15 -46.58
CA LEU A 30 12.62 -19.85 -46.89
C LEU A 30 11.28 -19.62 -46.14
N TYR A 31 10.37 -20.59 -46.19
CA TYR A 31 9.08 -20.48 -45.50
C TYR A 31 9.25 -20.46 -43.98
N THR A 32 10.13 -21.31 -43.45
CA THR A 32 10.51 -21.29 -42.02
C THR A 32 11.02 -19.91 -41.62
N GLY A 33 11.96 -19.34 -42.37
CA GLY A 33 12.53 -18.03 -42.08
C GLY A 33 11.52 -16.89 -42.19
N LEU A 34 10.69 -16.88 -43.23
CA LEU A 34 9.67 -15.84 -43.46
C LEU A 34 8.58 -15.86 -42.38
N PHE A 35 8.04 -17.03 -42.04
CA PHE A 35 7.02 -17.14 -41.00
C PHE A 35 7.60 -16.88 -39.61
N ALA A 36 8.83 -17.34 -39.33
CA ALA A 36 9.53 -17.00 -38.09
C ALA A 36 9.76 -15.49 -37.95
N LEU A 37 10.18 -14.82 -39.02
CA LEU A 37 10.37 -13.37 -39.03
C LEU A 37 9.04 -12.64 -38.84
N SER A 38 7.99 -13.04 -39.56
CA SER A 38 6.66 -12.46 -39.45
C SER A 38 6.07 -12.60 -38.04
N GLY A 39 6.19 -13.79 -37.43
CA GLY A 39 5.74 -14.06 -36.07
C GLY A 39 6.51 -13.23 -35.03
N ALA A 40 7.83 -13.13 -35.17
CA ALA A 40 8.66 -12.32 -34.28
C ALA A 40 8.35 -10.82 -34.40
N ILE A 41 8.24 -10.29 -35.62
CA ILE A 41 7.91 -8.87 -35.87
C ILE A 41 6.51 -8.53 -35.37
N THR A 42 5.51 -9.35 -35.68
CA THR A 42 4.12 -9.13 -35.24
C THR A 42 4.06 -9.04 -33.73
N ASN A 43 4.78 -9.93 -33.04
CA ASN A 43 4.80 -9.90 -31.59
C ASN A 43 5.60 -8.74 -30.99
N GLN A 44 6.68 -8.32 -31.65
CA GLN A 44 7.41 -7.12 -31.25
C GLN A 44 6.52 -5.86 -31.38
N ILE A 45 5.73 -5.76 -32.45
CA ILE A 45 4.74 -4.70 -32.63
C ILE A 45 3.66 -4.79 -31.55
N ALA A 46 3.15 -5.99 -31.25
CA ALA A 46 2.17 -6.22 -30.19
C ALA A 46 2.67 -5.73 -28.82
N ILE A 47 3.91 -6.05 -28.47
CA ILE A 47 4.54 -5.56 -27.24
C ILE A 47 4.67 -4.03 -27.26
N HIS A 48 5.11 -3.45 -28.38
CA HIS A 48 5.25 -2.01 -28.50
C HIS A 48 3.91 -1.29 -28.35
N MET A 49 2.84 -1.79 -28.98
CA MET A 49 1.50 -1.18 -28.90
C MET A 49 0.86 -1.33 -27.52
N LEU A 50 1.32 -2.23 -26.64
CA LEU A 50 0.84 -2.25 -25.26
C LEU A 50 1.20 -0.95 -24.52
N PHE A 51 2.40 -0.44 -24.77
CA PHE A 51 2.96 0.71 -24.05
C PHE A 51 2.83 2.02 -24.80
N GLU A 52 2.95 2.00 -26.13
CA GLU A 52 2.98 3.20 -26.96
C GLU A 52 1.76 3.26 -27.88
N LYS A 53 1.27 4.48 -28.12
CA LYS A 53 0.19 4.72 -29.08
C LYS A 53 0.76 4.73 -30.49
N VAL A 54 0.32 3.78 -31.31
CA VAL A 54 0.76 3.65 -32.70
C VAL A 54 -0.37 4.14 -33.61
N PRO A 55 -0.11 5.08 -34.54
CA PRO A 55 -1.13 5.53 -35.48
C PRO A 55 -1.60 4.36 -36.35
N PHE A 56 -2.89 4.32 -36.69
CA PHE A 56 -3.55 3.27 -37.50
C PHE A 56 -3.75 1.90 -36.84
N LEU A 57 -3.18 1.64 -35.64
CA LEU A 57 -3.41 0.39 -34.91
C LEU A 57 -4.39 0.60 -33.75
N TYR A 58 -5.61 0.05 -33.90
CA TYR A 58 -6.61 0.02 -32.83
C TYR A 58 -6.10 -0.79 -31.63
N GLY A 59 -6.37 -0.30 -30.42
CA GLY A 59 -5.92 -0.95 -29.19
C GLY A 59 -4.48 -0.65 -28.77
N SER A 60 -3.80 0.28 -29.45
CA SER A 60 -2.48 0.76 -29.02
C SER A 60 -2.54 1.71 -27.81
N GLY A 61 -1.47 1.76 -27.02
CA GLY A 61 -1.38 2.52 -25.78
C GLY A 61 -2.32 2.02 -24.69
N ILE A 62 -2.58 0.71 -24.61
CA ILE A 62 -3.61 0.16 -23.71
C ILE A 62 -3.34 0.48 -22.23
N ILE A 63 -2.07 0.53 -21.81
CA ILE A 63 -1.71 0.81 -20.41
C ILE A 63 -2.06 2.25 -20.04
N GLU A 64 -1.61 3.23 -20.84
CA GLU A 64 -1.92 4.64 -20.60
C GLU A 64 -3.44 4.91 -20.71
N LYS A 65 -4.13 4.22 -21.63
CA LYS A 65 -5.58 4.34 -21.80
C LYS A 65 -6.38 3.84 -20.60
N ASN A 66 -5.88 2.83 -19.88
CA ASN A 66 -6.53 2.26 -18.71
C ASN A 66 -5.99 2.82 -17.38
N PHE A 67 -5.36 4.00 -17.41
CA PHE A 67 -4.75 4.64 -16.25
C PHE A 67 -5.68 4.69 -15.02
N GLU A 68 -6.94 5.11 -15.19
CA GLU A 68 -7.90 5.17 -14.08
C GLU A 68 -8.22 3.79 -13.48
N THR A 69 -8.28 2.75 -14.33
CA THR A 69 -8.46 1.37 -13.86
C THR A 69 -7.27 0.93 -13.02
N PHE A 70 -6.04 1.20 -13.46
CA PHE A 70 -4.84 0.87 -12.69
C PHE A 70 -4.81 1.59 -11.34
N LYS A 71 -5.13 2.88 -11.34
CA LYS A 71 -5.24 3.69 -10.12
C LYS A 71 -6.25 3.10 -9.13
N ALA A 72 -7.43 2.73 -9.62
CA ALA A 72 -8.46 2.10 -8.81
C ALA A 72 -8.00 0.73 -8.27
N SER A 73 -7.39 -0.10 -9.10
CA SER A 73 -6.83 -1.39 -8.67
C SER A 73 -5.75 -1.24 -7.61
N ILE A 74 -4.85 -0.26 -7.73
CA ILE A 74 -3.83 0.03 -6.71
C ILE A 74 -4.50 0.46 -5.40
N LYS A 75 -5.48 1.38 -5.46
CA LYS A 75 -6.24 1.79 -4.27
C LYS A 75 -6.87 0.58 -3.58
N THR A 76 -7.60 -0.23 -4.32
CA THR A 76 -8.25 -1.44 -3.81
C THR A 76 -7.23 -2.40 -3.19
N MET A 77 -6.11 -2.66 -3.87
CA MET A 77 -5.04 -3.51 -3.34
C MET A 77 -4.49 -2.96 -2.03
N ILE A 78 -4.20 -1.65 -1.95
CA ILE A 78 -3.65 -1.06 -0.72
C ILE A 78 -4.66 -1.18 0.43
N MET A 79 -5.91 -0.76 0.21
CA MET A 79 -6.93 -0.78 1.26
C MET A 79 -7.28 -2.19 1.72
N GLN A 80 -7.48 -3.12 0.78
CA GLN A 80 -7.92 -4.48 1.11
C GLN A 80 -6.80 -5.41 1.60
N GLN A 81 -5.53 -5.11 1.32
CA GLN A 81 -4.42 -5.97 1.72
C GLN A 81 -3.61 -5.42 2.90
N PHE A 82 -3.59 -4.10 3.11
CA PHE A 82 -2.73 -3.46 4.12
C PHE A 82 -3.48 -2.63 5.17
N PHE A 83 -4.70 -2.20 4.88
CA PHE A 83 -5.49 -1.36 5.79
C PHE A 83 -6.88 -1.96 6.05
N THR A 84 -6.91 -3.27 6.34
CA THR A 84 -8.15 -3.91 6.77
C THR A 84 -8.47 -3.56 8.22
N LYS A 85 -9.75 -3.65 8.59
CA LYS A 85 -10.20 -3.41 9.96
C LYS A 85 -9.50 -4.34 10.96
N GLU A 86 -9.28 -5.60 10.58
CA GLU A 86 -8.59 -6.59 11.40
C GLU A 86 -7.12 -6.22 11.63
N GLN A 87 -6.42 -5.79 10.59
CA GLN A 87 -5.01 -5.38 10.70
C GLN A 87 -4.84 -4.15 11.58
N LEU A 88 -5.74 -3.16 11.46
CA LEU A 88 -5.72 -1.97 12.29
C LEU A 88 -6.08 -2.27 13.75
N ASN A 89 -7.08 -3.11 13.99
CA ASN A 89 -7.42 -3.54 15.35
C ASN A 89 -6.24 -4.27 16.01
N HIS A 90 -5.53 -5.12 15.28
CA HIS A 90 -4.31 -5.77 15.78
C HIS A 90 -3.20 -4.76 16.05
N PHE A 91 -3.01 -3.76 15.18
CA PHE A 91 -2.03 -2.69 15.39
C PHE A 91 -2.32 -1.90 16.68
N PHE A 92 -3.57 -1.48 16.89
CA PHE A 92 -3.94 -0.75 18.10
C PHE A 92 -3.76 -1.58 19.37
N ALA A 93 -4.12 -2.87 19.34
CA ALA A 93 -3.94 -3.77 20.48
C ALA A 93 -2.46 -3.93 20.88
N ASP A 94 -1.52 -3.81 19.93
CA ASP A 94 -0.09 -3.90 20.22
C ASP A 94 0.53 -2.55 20.64
N GLU A 95 0.07 -1.44 20.08
CA GLU A 95 0.52 -0.11 20.50
C GLU A 95 -0.01 0.26 21.89
N GLU A 96 -1.23 -0.14 22.23
CA GLU A 96 -1.82 0.13 23.55
C GLU A 96 -1.01 -0.47 24.69
N LYS A 97 -0.46 -1.68 24.51
CA LYS A 97 0.39 -2.33 25.52
C LYS A 97 1.62 -1.49 25.88
N LYS A 98 2.00 -0.54 25.01
CA LYS A 98 3.14 0.38 25.20
C LYS A 98 2.71 1.72 25.80
N ILE A 99 1.41 2.00 25.89
CA ILE A 99 0.90 3.25 26.46
C ILE A 99 1.08 3.20 27.98
N ASP A 100 1.95 4.08 28.48
CA ASP A 100 2.05 4.39 29.90
C ASP A 100 1.45 5.78 30.17
N LEU A 101 0.36 5.81 30.93
CA LEU A 101 -0.33 7.04 31.31
C LEU A 101 0.21 7.64 32.60
N ALA A 102 1.07 6.93 33.34
CA ALA A 102 1.65 7.43 34.59
C ALA A 102 2.38 8.78 34.41
N PRO A 103 3.20 9.00 33.35
CA PRO A 103 3.86 10.29 33.11
C PRO A 103 2.87 11.45 32.88
N LEU A 104 1.71 11.18 32.28
CA LEU A 104 0.69 12.20 32.04
C LEU A 104 0.01 12.63 33.34
N VAL A 105 -0.28 11.67 34.23
CA VAL A 105 -0.75 11.96 35.59
C VAL A 105 0.33 12.70 36.39
N GLU A 106 1.59 12.38 36.14
CA GLU A 106 2.71 13.07 36.77
C GLU A 106 2.87 14.54 36.33
N GLY A 107 2.49 14.89 35.10
CA GLY A 107 2.47 16.27 34.63
C GLY A 107 1.21 17.06 35.00
N ALA A 108 0.15 16.40 35.49
CA ALA A 108 -1.16 17.02 35.70
C ALA A 108 -1.21 17.92 36.95
N ASP A 109 -1.91 19.05 36.83
CA ASP A 109 -2.21 19.95 37.95
C ASP A 109 -3.50 19.50 38.67
N PHE A 110 -3.36 19.18 39.96
CA PHE A 110 -4.45 18.74 40.83
C PHE A 110 -5.00 19.86 41.73
N SER A 111 -4.47 21.09 41.59
CA SER A 111 -4.96 22.26 42.33
C SER A 111 -6.48 22.47 42.23
N PRO A 112 -7.11 22.35 41.04
CA PRO A 112 -8.57 22.51 40.93
C PRO A 112 -9.37 21.47 41.71
N ALA A 113 -8.86 20.24 41.81
CA ALA A 113 -9.52 19.17 42.57
C ALA A 113 -9.43 19.43 44.08
N PHE A 114 -8.29 19.98 44.54
CA PHE A 114 -8.14 20.43 45.92
C PHE A 114 -9.07 21.61 46.23
N ASP A 115 -9.12 22.63 45.36
CA ASP A 115 -9.96 23.82 45.55
C ASP A 115 -11.45 23.43 45.66
N ALA A 116 -11.91 22.54 44.79
CA ALA A 116 -13.27 22.01 44.83
C ALA A 116 -13.58 21.24 46.12
N LEU A 117 -12.64 20.40 46.58
CA LEU A 117 -12.79 19.66 47.84
C LEU A 117 -12.79 20.61 49.04
N SER A 118 -11.85 21.54 49.10
CA SER A 118 -11.72 22.54 50.17
C SER A 118 -13.01 23.34 50.32
N LYS A 119 -13.53 23.86 49.20
CA LYS A 119 -14.81 24.56 49.16
C LYS A 119 -15.98 23.70 49.66
N THR A 120 -16.06 22.46 49.20
CA THR A 120 -17.12 21.52 49.62
C THR A 120 -17.06 21.22 51.12
N VAL A 121 -15.85 21.07 51.68
CA VAL A 121 -15.65 20.85 53.12
C VAL A 121 -16.07 22.08 53.92
N MET A 122 -15.72 23.29 53.46
CA MET A 122 -16.09 24.56 54.10
C MET A 122 -17.59 24.83 54.06
N GLU A 123 -18.28 24.43 52.99
CA GLU A 123 -19.74 24.52 52.87
C GLU A 123 -20.48 23.42 53.65
N SER A 124 -19.78 22.38 54.09
CA SER A 124 -20.37 21.26 54.84
C SER A 124 -20.55 21.54 56.34
N LYS A 125 -21.24 20.63 57.04
CA LYS A 125 -21.36 20.65 58.50
C LYS A 125 -20.01 20.63 59.24
N PHE A 126 -18.94 20.19 58.57
CA PHE A 126 -17.58 20.20 59.09
C PHE A 126 -16.88 21.56 58.94
N GLY A 127 -17.31 22.41 58.01
CA GLY A 127 -16.74 23.75 57.80
C GLY A 127 -16.90 24.65 59.02
N GLY A 128 -18.05 24.58 59.69
CA GLY A 128 -18.29 25.31 60.94
C GLY A 128 -17.36 24.88 62.09
N ALA A 129 -16.93 23.62 62.12
CA ALA A 129 -15.94 23.13 63.08
C ALA A 129 -14.51 23.57 62.71
N ILE A 130 -14.17 23.59 61.42
CA ILE A 130 -12.84 24.03 60.94
C ILE A 130 -12.63 25.53 61.11
N GLN A 131 -13.69 26.34 60.96
CA GLN A 131 -13.64 27.79 61.25
C GLN A 131 -13.22 28.10 62.70
N MET A 132 -13.51 27.21 63.65
CA MET A 132 -13.08 27.36 65.05
C MET A 132 -11.61 26.99 65.28
N PHE A 133 -10.95 26.28 64.36
CA PHE A 133 -9.61 25.70 64.54
C PHE A 133 -8.51 26.33 63.66
N GLY A 134 -8.83 27.27 62.76
CA GLY A 134 -7.79 27.96 61.98
C GLY A 134 -8.16 28.46 60.58
N GLN A 135 -9.44 28.66 60.27
CA GLN A 135 -9.92 29.20 58.99
C GLN A 135 -9.36 28.45 57.75
N GLU A 136 -9.41 29.11 56.59
CA GLU A 136 -9.05 28.59 55.27
C GLU A 136 -7.54 28.28 55.14
N GLU A 137 -6.70 28.98 55.90
CA GLU A 137 -5.24 28.81 55.94
C GLU A 137 -4.82 27.42 56.46
N ALA A 138 -5.62 26.82 57.35
CA ALA A 138 -5.37 25.46 57.84
C ALA A 138 -5.60 24.39 56.76
N LEU A 139 -6.55 24.62 55.85
CA LEU A 139 -6.80 23.72 54.71
C LEU A 139 -5.71 23.92 53.66
N GLU A 140 -5.29 25.14 53.41
CA GLU A 140 -4.31 25.46 52.38
C GLU A 140 -2.95 24.77 52.58
N GLY A 141 -2.52 24.59 53.85
CA GLY A 141 -1.34 23.77 54.18
C GLY A 141 -1.44 22.29 53.78
N LEU A 142 -2.64 21.79 53.48
CA LEU A 142 -2.88 20.43 53.00
C LEU A 142 -2.94 20.32 51.48
N ARG A 143 -2.88 21.42 50.72
CA ARG A 143 -2.93 21.41 49.25
C ARG A 143 -1.91 20.45 48.66
N GLU A 144 -0.67 20.60 49.07
CA GLU A 144 0.44 19.84 48.51
C GLU A 144 0.48 18.35 48.92
N PRO A 145 0.27 17.97 50.20
CA PRO A 145 0.11 16.56 50.56
C PRO A 145 -1.15 15.91 49.95
N PHE A 146 -2.25 16.66 49.77
CA PHE A 146 -3.43 16.17 49.05
C PHE A 146 -3.11 15.90 47.58
N SER A 147 -2.56 16.89 46.86
CA SER A 147 -2.18 16.75 45.46
C SER A 147 -1.23 15.57 45.23
N ARG A 148 -0.24 15.37 46.11
CA ARG A 148 0.66 14.20 46.05
C ARG A 148 -0.08 12.87 46.23
N LYS A 149 -0.96 12.76 47.23
CA LYS A 149 -1.72 11.52 47.48
C LYS A 149 -2.71 11.23 46.36
N LEU A 150 -3.42 12.25 45.89
CA LEU A 150 -4.38 12.11 44.80
C LEU A 150 -3.69 11.67 43.52
N LYS A 151 -2.57 12.32 43.17
CA LYS A 151 -1.72 11.96 42.04
C LYS A 151 -1.28 10.50 42.11
N SER A 152 -0.75 10.05 43.26
CA SER A 152 -0.38 8.65 43.47
C SER A 152 -1.56 7.69 43.31
N ALA A 153 -2.75 8.04 43.83
CA ALA A 153 -3.95 7.24 43.68
C ALA A 153 -4.39 7.14 42.22
N VAL A 154 -4.42 8.25 41.48
CA VAL A 154 -4.76 8.27 40.05
C VAL A 154 -3.71 7.50 39.24
N THR A 155 -2.42 7.65 39.52
CA THR A 155 -1.35 6.86 38.88
C THR A 155 -1.57 5.36 39.07
N SER A 156 -1.95 4.93 40.27
CA SER A 156 -2.28 3.52 40.55
C SER A 156 -3.52 3.04 39.79
N ILE A 157 -4.52 3.92 39.60
CA ILE A 157 -5.73 3.59 38.83
C ILE A 157 -5.38 3.40 37.36
N VAL A 158 -4.70 4.37 36.73
CA VAL A 158 -4.37 4.29 35.29
C VAL A 158 -3.38 3.18 34.97
N SER A 159 -2.56 2.77 35.93
CA SER A 159 -1.64 1.64 35.81
C SER A 159 -2.30 0.29 36.08
N SER A 160 -3.51 0.27 36.63
CA SER A 160 -4.22 -0.96 36.98
C SER A 160 -4.64 -1.76 35.74
N SER A 161 -4.66 -3.08 35.87
CA SER A 161 -5.15 -3.97 34.80
C SER A 161 -6.62 -3.71 34.44
N ALA A 162 -7.44 -3.32 35.42
CA ALA A 162 -8.86 -3.02 35.20
C ALA A 162 -9.05 -1.79 34.30
N PHE A 163 -8.29 -0.71 34.55
CA PHE A 163 -8.33 0.49 33.71
C PHE A 163 -7.80 0.19 32.31
N LYS A 164 -6.67 -0.52 32.19
CA LYS A 164 -6.11 -0.93 30.90
C LYS A 164 -7.09 -1.78 30.09
N ALA A 165 -7.77 -2.75 30.72
CA ALA A 165 -8.79 -3.55 30.04
C ALA A 165 -10.00 -2.72 29.56
N GLN A 166 -10.40 -1.70 30.32
CA GLN A 166 -11.46 -0.76 29.88
C GLN A 166 -11.00 0.13 28.74
N LEU A 167 -9.74 0.60 28.77
CA LEU A 167 -9.15 1.37 27.69
C LEU A 167 -9.10 0.55 26.40
N GLU A 168 -8.67 -0.71 26.50
CA GLU A 168 -8.60 -1.66 25.38
C GLU A 168 -9.96 -1.85 24.73
N HIS A 169 -10.97 -2.13 25.56
CA HIS A 169 -12.34 -2.30 25.09
C HIS A 169 -12.85 -1.03 24.39
N HIS A 170 -12.47 0.17 24.85
CA HIS A 170 -12.89 1.39 24.18
C HIS A 170 -12.17 1.53 22.83
N ILE A 171 -10.84 1.48 22.79
CA ILE A 171 -10.06 1.68 21.56
C ILE A 171 -10.46 0.68 20.47
N GLN A 172 -10.58 -0.61 20.81
CA GLN A 172 -10.93 -1.66 19.84
C GLN A 172 -12.37 -1.55 19.30
N ASN A 173 -13.30 -1.02 20.10
CA ASN A 173 -14.71 -0.89 19.70
C ASN A 173 -15.09 0.51 19.22
N THR A 174 -14.14 1.44 19.09
CA THR A 174 -14.45 2.80 18.65
C THR A 174 -14.42 2.92 17.13
N ALA A 175 -15.21 3.87 16.61
CA ALA A 175 -15.12 4.41 15.25
C ALA A 175 -13.71 4.88 14.83
N LEU A 176 -12.73 4.93 15.73
CA LEU A 176 -11.34 5.30 15.46
C LEU A 176 -10.71 4.46 14.34
N SER A 177 -10.98 3.15 14.30
CA SER A 177 -10.49 2.30 13.21
C SER A 177 -11.11 2.70 11.87
N ASP A 178 -12.41 3.00 11.85
CA ASP A 178 -13.11 3.38 10.62
C ASP A 178 -12.68 4.79 10.15
N ASP A 179 -12.56 5.76 11.07
CA ASP A 179 -12.06 7.11 10.79
C ASP A 179 -10.60 7.10 10.30
N MET A 180 -9.76 6.21 10.83
CA MET A 180 -8.38 6.04 10.38
C MET A 180 -8.32 5.44 8.99
N ILE A 181 -9.14 4.43 8.70
CA ILE A 181 -9.27 3.84 7.36
C ILE A 181 -9.65 4.94 6.36
N ASP A 182 -10.67 5.74 6.67
CA ASP A 182 -11.13 6.83 5.80
C ASP A 182 -10.04 7.90 5.58
N SER A 183 -9.32 8.25 6.65
CA SER A 183 -8.20 9.20 6.58
C SER A 183 -7.06 8.70 5.70
N VAL A 184 -6.69 7.43 5.85
CA VAL A 184 -5.65 6.78 5.04
C VAL A 184 -6.12 6.64 3.59
N GLU A 185 -7.38 6.26 3.37
CA GLU A 185 -7.98 6.16 2.04
C GLU A 185 -7.94 7.50 1.30
N SER A 186 -8.27 8.60 1.99
CA SER A 186 -8.20 9.96 1.45
C SER A 186 -6.77 10.34 1.08
N LEU A 187 -5.80 10.05 1.95
CA LEU A 187 -4.39 10.31 1.71
C LEU A 187 -3.85 9.52 0.50
N ILE A 188 -4.17 8.22 0.42
CA ILE A 188 -3.81 7.36 -0.70
C ILE A 188 -4.46 7.89 -1.99
N THR A 189 -5.75 8.22 -1.94
CA THR A 189 -6.48 8.74 -3.10
C THR A 189 -5.82 10.03 -3.62
N LYS A 190 -5.41 10.93 -2.74
CA LYS A 190 -4.66 12.15 -3.12
C LYS A 190 -3.32 11.81 -3.79
N ARG A 191 -2.54 10.87 -3.25
CA ARG A 191 -1.28 10.43 -3.86
C ARG A 191 -1.48 9.75 -5.21
N LEU A 192 -2.53 8.94 -5.34
CA LEU A 192 -2.89 8.29 -6.59
C LEU A 192 -3.34 9.31 -7.65
N ASN A 193 -3.95 10.42 -7.25
CA ASN A 193 -4.30 11.52 -8.15
C ASN A 193 -3.08 12.30 -8.66
N GLU A 194 -1.95 12.25 -7.96
CA GLU A 194 -0.68 12.86 -8.41
C GLU A 194 0.04 11.98 -9.45
N LEU A 195 -0.38 10.73 -9.63
CA LEU A 195 0.19 9.85 -10.65
C LEU A 195 -0.19 10.33 -12.05
N THR A 196 0.74 10.16 -12.98
CA THR A 196 0.51 10.40 -14.40
C THR A 196 0.45 9.08 -15.17
N PRO A 197 -0.21 9.02 -16.34
CA PRO A 197 -0.23 7.84 -17.20
C PRO A 197 1.16 7.30 -17.52
N ARG A 198 2.14 8.20 -17.70
CA ARG A 198 3.53 7.85 -17.98
C ARG A 198 4.20 7.10 -16.82
N MET A 199 3.95 7.53 -15.58
CA MET A 199 4.50 6.85 -14.40
C MET A 199 3.97 5.42 -14.26
N ILE A 200 2.69 5.20 -14.52
CA ILE A 200 2.10 3.84 -14.51
C ILE A 200 2.69 3.00 -15.65
N LYS A 201 2.81 3.57 -16.85
CA LYS A 201 3.48 2.90 -17.97
C LYS A 201 4.87 2.43 -17.58
N ASP A 202 5.69 3.33 -17.04
CA ASP A 202 7.08 3.03 -16.66
C ASP A 202 7.14 1.95 -15.58
N LEU A 203 6.25 2.00 -14.59
CA LEU A 203 6.14 0.99 -13.53
C LEU A 203 5.81 -0.39 -14.12
N VAL A 204 4.72 -0.48 -14.89
CA VAL A 204 4.29 -1.75 -15.51
C VAL A 204 5.38 -2.27 -16.45
N GLN A 205 5.94 -1.41 -17.29
CA GLN A 205 6.99 -1.78 -18.23
C GLN A 205 8.21 -2.34 -17.50
N ASN A 206 8.66 -1.71 -16.41
CA ASN A 206 9.79 -2.23 -15.63
C ASN A 206 9.49 -3.60 -15.01
N LEU A 207 8.25 -3.85 -14.58
CA LEU A 207 7.85 -5.14 -14.02
C LEU A 207 7.84 -6.28 -15.05
N ILE A 208 7.35 -6.04 -16.28
CA ILE A 208 7.07 -7.14 -17.24
C ILE A 208 8.00 -7.20 -18.45
N LYS A 209 8.78 -6.14 -18.74
CA LYS A 209 9.59 -6.04 -19.96
C LYS A 209 10.55 -7.22 -20.16
N GLU A 210 11.15 -7.74 -19.10
CA GLU A 210 12.06 -8.88 -19.20
C GLU A 210 11.36 -10.17 -19.62
N HIS A 211 10.10 -10.33 -19.23
CA HIS A 211 9.28 -11.50 -19.54
C HIS A 211 8.66 -11.39 -20.94
N LEU A 212 8.28 -10.18 -21.37
CA LEU A 212 7.68 -9.97 -22.70
C LEU A 212 8.63 -10.33 -23.85
N GLY A 213 9.95 -10.23 -23.65
CA GLY A 213 10.94 -10.64 -24.66
C GLY A 213 10.82 -12.11 -25.08
N TRP A 214 10.37 -13.00 -24.19
CA TRP A 214 10.13 -14.41 -24.50
C TRP A 214 9.00 -14.61 -25.51
N LEU A 215 7.99 -13.74 -25.48
CA LEU A 215 6.84 -13.82 -26.36
C LEU A 215 7.30 -13.66 -27.83
N VAL A 216 8.33 -12.84 -28.09
CA VAL A 216 8.91 -12.67 -29.44
C VAL A 216 9.68 -13.93 -29.87
N VAL A 217 10.43 -14.55 -28.95
CA VAL A 217 11.15 -15.81 -29.22
C VAL A 217 10.17 -16.91 -29.59
N TRP A 218 9.09 -17.07 -28.83
CA TRP A 218 8.06 -18.05 -29.14
C TRP A 218 7.31 -17.72 -30.43
N GLY A 219 7.00 -16.45 -30.69
CA GLY A 219 6.41 -16.02 -31.96
C GLY A 219 7.26 -16.42 -33.16
N GLY A 220 8.59 -16.26 -33.06
CA GLY A 220 9.52 -16.72 -34.09
C GLY A 220 9.63 -18.24 -34.18
N PHE A 221 9.70 -18.94 -33.06
CA PHE A 221 9.76 -20.41 -33.02
C PHE A 221 8.51 -21.06 -33.63
N PHE A 222 7.32 -20.66 -33.20
CA PHE A 222 6.05 -21.19 -33.73
C PHE A 222 5.82 -20.75 -35.17
N GLY A 223 6.17 -19.51 -35.53
CA GLY A 223 6.17 -19.05 -36.92
C GLY A 223 7.05 -19.95 -37.79
N GLY A 224 8.29 -20.24 -37.35
CA GLY A 224 9.19 -21.13 -38.07
C GLY A 224 8.66 -22.54 -38.20
N ALA A 225 8.12 -23.12 -37.13
CA ALA A 225 7.50 -24.45 -37.17
C ALA A 225 6.34 -24.49 -38.18
N ILE A 226 5.45 -23.51 -38.17
CA ILE A 226 4.34 -23.40 -39.13
C ILE A 226 4.87 -23.26 -40.56
N GLY A 227 5.89 -22.44 -40.77
CA GLY A 227 6.53 -22.27 -42.09
C GLY A 227 7.09 -23.59 -42.63
N LEU A 228 7.76 -24.37 -41.78
CA LEU A 228 8.29 -25.69 -42.13
C LEU A 228 7.16 -26.66 -42.48
N PHE A 229 6.12 -26.77 -41.63
CA PHE A 229 4.97 -27.63 -41.94
C PHE A 229 4.25 -27.21 -43.22
N SER A 230 4.07 -25.90 -43.43
CA SER A 230 3.44 -25.37 -44.64
C SER A 230 4.24 -25.72 -45.90
N SER A 231 5.56 -25.72 -45.83
CA SER A 231 6.43 -26.09 -46.95
C SER A 231 6.45 -27.58 -47.28
N ALA A 232 6.06 -28.44 -46.33
CA ALA A 232 5.94 -29.87 -46.57
C ALA A 232 4.58 -30.23 -47.21
N LEU A 233 3.61 -29.33 -47.14
CA LEU A 233 2.24 -29.53 -47.61
C LEU A 233 1.94 -28.82 -48.96
N LEU A 234 2.78 -27.84 -49.34
CA LEU A 234 2.74 -27.06 -50.58
C LEU A 234 3.88 -27.49 -51.52
#